data_AF-A0A7J4JXY3-F1
#
_entry.id   AF-A0A7J4JXY3-F1
#
_cell.length_a   1.000
_cell.length_b   1.000
_cell.length_c   1.000
_cell.angle_alpha   90.00
_cell.angle_beta   90.00
_cell.angle_gamma   90.00
#
_symmetry.space_group_name_H-M   'P 1'
#
loop_
_entity.id
_entity.type
_entity.pdbx_description
1 polymer ?
#
loop_
_entity_poly.entity_id
_entity_poly.type
_entity_poly.pdbx_seq_one_letter_code
_entity_poly.pdbx_strand_id
1 'polypeptide(L)'
;MEFKEKHLFPPLKAHFNGLGYKVYAEVPNFYRGVDFVAVKGDDHIAVEMKISFNNEVVCQANKNQISFGKCYVAYPVKEVILIPKDFEDMQRENHAPFRKLQESVQNRVSDCQTRGIGILQVVGKHALVVEVLEAKYKVPYRIFDFSTYRESKSDEAGLPFQKGVSAGYMELKAIKRYVKKHPNCNWCEIYENVQNHYSSASSLSGSMSQWRGFSLSQFKKSL
;
A
#
# COMPACT_ATOMS: atom_id res chain seq x y z
N MET A 1 -13.49 16.42 14.44
CA MET A 1 -12.24 16.39 13.65
C MET A 1 -12.45 15.39 12.53
N GLU A 2 -12.30 15.82 11.28
CA GLU A 2 -12.41 14.95 10.11
C GLU A 2 -11.22 13.99 10.07
N PHE A 3 -11.50 12.68 9.97
CA PHE A 3 -10.47 11.65 9.93
C PHE A 3 -9.87 11.59 8.52
N LYS A 4 -8.55 11.74 8.39
CA LYS A 4 -7.82 11.65 7.11
C LYS A 4 -7.00 10.37 7.09
N GLU A 5 -6.66 9.88 5.89
CA GLU A 5 -5.90 8.63 5.70
C GLU A 5 -4.59 8.62 6.49
N LYS A 6 -3.85 9.74 6.49
CA LYS A 6 -2.60 9.90 7.27
C LYS A 6 -2.77 9.70 8.78
N HIS A 7 -3.99 9.83 9.33
CA HIS A 7 -4.25 9.59 10.76
C HIS A 7 -4.40 8.10 11.08
N LEU A 8 -4.52 7.22 10.07
CA LEU A 8 -4.54 5.77 10.26
C LEU A 8 -3.15 5.20 10.53
N PHE A 9 -2.10 5.81 9.97
CA PHE A 9 -0.77 5.24 10.05
C PHE A 9 -0.18 5.17 11.46
N PRO A 10 -0.20 6.24 12.28
CA PRO A 10 0.39 6.20 13.61
C PRO A 10 -0.11 5.04 14.49
N PRO A 11 -1.44 4.80 14.64
CA PRO A 11 -1.91 3.69 15.46
C PRO A 11 -1.60 2.32 14.86
N LEU A 12 -1.68 2.16 13.54
CA LEU A 12 -1.32 0.91 12.87
C LEU A 12 0.16 0.58 13.05
N LYS A 13 1.04 1.56 12.88
CA LYS A 13 2.47 1.45 13.15
C LYS A 13 2.73 1.04 14.60
N ALA A 14 2.10 1.72 15.56
CA ALA A 14 2.23 1.39 16.97
C ALA A 14 1.76 -0.04 17.28
N HIS A 15 0.65 -0.49 16.70
CA HIS A 15 0.13 -1.85 16.83
C HIS A 15 1.15 -2.90 16.34
N PHE A 16 1.63 -2.77 15.09
CA PHE A 16 2.59 -3.72 14.54
C PHE A 16 3.95 -3.69 15.24
N ASN A 17 4.44 -2.51 15.64
CA ASN A 17 5.65 -2.38 16.45
C ASN A 17 5.49 -3.10 17.81
N GLY A 18 4.32 -2.97 18.45
CA GLY A 18 4.00 -3.69 19.69
C GLY A 18 4.00 -5.22 19.54
N LEU A 19 3.72 -5.72 18.33
CA LEU A 19 3.84 -7.15 17.97
C LEU A 19 5.27 -7.57 17.58
N GLY A 20 6.23 -6.64 17.61
CA GLY A 20 7.64 -6.87 17.29
C GLY A 20 7.97 -6.84 15.79
N TYR A 21 7.11 -6.22 14.97
CA TYR A 21 7.42 -5.96 13.56
C TYR A 21 8.17 -4.64 13.41
N LYS A 22 8.96 -4.53 12.34
CA LYS A 22 9.45 -3.25 11.81
C LYS A 22 8.50 -2.75 10.73
N VAL A 23 8.22 -1.45 10.71
CA VAL A 23 7.22 -0.86 9.78
C VAL A 23 7.88 0.05 8.75
N TYR A 24 7.63 -0.25 7.48
CA TYR A 24 8.13 0.49 6.32
C TYR A 24 6.95 1.12 5.58
N ALA A 25 6.91 2.44 5.46
CA ALA A 25 5.84 3.15 4.75
C ALA A 25 6.14 3.27 3.24
N GLU A 26 5.09 3.39 2.43
CA GLU A 26 5.16 3.68 0.98
C GLU A 26 6.05 2.69 0.21
N VAL A 27 5.87 1.38 0.49
CA VAL A 27 6.72 0.32 -0.07
C VAL A 27 6.35 0.10 -1.54
N PRO A 28 7.30 0.20 -2.48
CA PRO A 28 7.03 -0.05 -3.90
C PRO A 28 6.59 -1.50 -4.14
N ASN A 29 5.52 -1.66 -4.91
CA ASN A 29 5.00 -2.96 -5.32
C ASN A 29 4.38 -2.86 -6.71
N PHE A 30 4.95 -3.54 -7.72
CA PHE A 30 4.45 -3.59 -9.11
C PHE A 30 3.80 -2.28 -9.62
N TYR A 31 4.62 -1.26 -9.87
CA TYR A 31 4.19 0.06 -10.38
C TYR A 31 3.28 0.88 -9.45
N ARG A 32 2.94 0.38 -8.27
CA ARG A 32 2.20 1.10 -7.21
C ARG A 32 2.99 1.13 -5.90
N GLY A 33 2.49 1.87 -4.91
CA GLY A 33 2.96 1.83 -3.53
C GLY A 33 1.96 1.05 -2.68
N VAL A 34 2.47 0.33 -1.70
CA VAL A 34 1.70 -0.15 -0.54
C VAL A 34 1.84 0.88 0.55
N ASP A 35 0.74 1.25 1.20
CA ASP A 35 0.75 2.31 2.21
C ASP A 35 1.77 2.02 3.33
N PHE A 36 1.82 0.78 3.83
CA PHE A 36 2.98 0.28 4.54
C PHE A 36 3.09 -1.25 4.55
N VAL A 37 4.28 -1.74 4.90
CA VAL A 37 4.58 -3.16 5.15
C VAL A 37 5.19 -3.33 6.54
N ALA A 38 4.64 -4.24 7.32
CA ALA A 38 5.20 -4.70 8.58
C ALA A 38 6.04 -5.98 8.35
N VAL A 39 7.25 -6.04 8.90
CA VAL A 39 8.23 -7.13 8.67
C VAL A 39 8.74 -7.69 9.99
N LYS A 40 8.69 -9.02 10.15
CA LYS A 40 9.25 -9.75 11.30
C LYS A 40 9.83 -11.09 10.84
N GLY A 41 11.15 -11.16 10.68
CA GLY A 41 11.80 -12.31 10.05
C GLY A 41 11.31 -12.45 8.60
N ASP A 42 10.82 -13.64 8.24
CA ASP A 42 10.26 -13.92 6.92
C ASP A 42 8.75 -13.60 6.80
N ASP A 43 8.11 -13.16 7.89
CA ASP A 43 6.71 -12.73 7.87
C ASP A 43 6.60 -11.27 7.42
N HIS A 44 6.00 -11.09 6.24
CA HIS A 44 5.73 -9.78 5.64
C HIS A 44 4.22 -9.55 5.63
N ILE A 45 3.79 -8.36 6.04
CA ILE A 45 2.38 -8.00 6.10
C ILE A 45 2.19 -6.67 5.40
N ALA A 46 1.55 -6.67 4.25
CA ALA A 46 1.16 -5.45 3.57
C ALA A 46 -0.18 -4.92 4.12
N VAL A 47 -0.28 -3.62 4.32
CA VAL A 47 -1.49 -2.97 4.80
C VAL A 47 -1.87 -1.84 3.85
N GLU A 48 -3.08 -1.92 3.29
CA GLU A 48 -3.68 -0.86 2.50
C GLU A 48 -4.66 -0.07 3.40
N MET A 49 -4.50 1.24 3.48
CA MET A 49 -5.26 2.14 4.32
C MET A 49 -6.25 2.95 3.46
N LYS A 50 -7.51 3.04 3.90
CA LYS A 50 -8.49 3.98 3.32
C LYS A 50 -9.40 4.57 4.39
N ILE A 51 -9.88 5.79 4.15
CA ILE A 51 -10.91 6.43 4.99
C ILE A 51 -12.26 5.71 4.92
N SER A 52 -12.49 4.87 3.90
CA SER A 52 -13.70 4.08 3.74
C SER A 52 -13.37 2.66 3.27
N PHE A 53 -14.14 1.69 3.75
CA PHE A 53 -14.02 0.30 3.31
C PHE A 53 -14.84 0.10 2.04
N ASN A 54 -14.16 -0.04 0.90
CA ASN A 54 -14.77 -0.16 -0.43
C ASN A 54 -14.12 -1.29 -1.27
N ASN A 55 -14.65 -1.58 -2.46
CA ASN A 55 -14.12 -2.69 -3.28
C ASN A 55 -12.73 -2.40 -3.85
N GLU A 56 -12.36 -1.12 -4.03
CA GLU A 56 -11.07 -0.74 -4.56
C GLU A 56 -9.94 -1.14 -3.60
N VAL A 57 -10.10 -0.84 -2.31
CA VAL A 57 -9.09 -1.19 -1.30
C VAL A 57 -8.94 -2.71 -1.12
N VAL A 58 -10.03 -3.47 -1.27
CA VAL A 58 -9.98 -4.94 -1.27
C VAL A 58 -9.20 -5.46 -2.48
N CYS A 59 -9.48 -4.92 -3.68
CA CYS A 59 -8.73 -5.27 -4.89
C CYS A 59 -7.23 -4.91 -4.78
N GLN A 60 -6.91 -3.78 -4.16
CA GLN A 60 -5.54 -3.34 -3.90
C GLN A 60 -4.81 -4.28 -2.94
N ALA A 61 -5.43 -4.64 -1.81
CA ALA A 61 -4.90 -5.62 -0.87
C ALA A 61 -4.70 -7.00 -1.52
N ASN A 62 -5.65 -7.46 -2.33
CA ASN A 62 -5.53 -8.73 -3.08
C ASN A 62 -4.30 -8.75 -3.99
N LYS A 63 -4.04 -7.64 -4.71
CA LYS A 63 -2.85 -7.52 -5.57
C LYS A 63 -1.55 -7.53 -4.77
N ASN A 64 -1.56 -7.02 -3.54
CA ASN A 64 -0.39 -7.01 -2.67
C ASN A 64 0.00 -8.42 -2.18
N GLN A 65 -0.93 -9.40 -2.14
CA GLN A 65 -0.64 -10.75 -1.63
C GLN A 65 0.45 -11.48 -2.41
N ILE A 66 0.58 -11.20 -3.71
CA ILE A 66 1.64 -11.76 -4.58
C ILE A 66 3.04 -11.40 -4.06
N SER A 67 3.17 -10.23 -3.44
CA SER A 67 4.44 -9.67 -3.00
C SER A 67 4.72 -9.87 -1.51
N PHE A 68 3.69 -9.94 -0.67
CA PHE A 68 3.87 -9.91 0.78
C PHE A 68 3.22 -11.08 1.53
N GLY A 69 2.45 -11.94 0.89
CA GLY A 69 1.83 -13.09 1.56
C GLY A 69 0.58 -12.70 2.33
N LYS A 70 0.72 -12.11 3.52
CA LYS A 70 -0.41 -11.58 4.30
C LYS A 70 -0.72 -10.14 3.88
N CYS A 71 -2.01 -9.84 3.74
CA CYS A 71 -2.47 -8.50 3.41
C CYS A 71 -3.68 -8.13 4.26
N TYR A 72 -3.69 -6.88 4.73
CA TYR A 72 -4.82 -6.30 5.45
C TYR A 72 -5.36 -5.07 4.72
N VAL A 73 -6.66 -4.84 4.89
CA VAL A 73 -7.28 -3.54 4.68
C VAL A 73 -7.48 -2.88 6.05
N ALA A 74 -7.12 -1.60 6.17
CA ALA A 74 -7.31 -0.80 7.36
C ALA A 74 -8.19 0.44 7.10
N TYR A 75 -9.18 0.68 7.95
CA TYR A 75 -10.06 1.84 7.84
C TYR A 75 -10.56 2.33 9.21
N PRO A 76 -10.95 3.62 9.34
CA PRO A 76 -11.42 4.16 10.60
C PRO A 76 -12.89 3.81 10.82
N VAL A 77 -13.24 3.53 12.08
CA VAL A 77 -14.62 3.35 12.53
C VAL A 77 -14.89 4.16 13.80
N LYS A 78 -16.16 4.55 14.01
CA LYS A 78 -16.57 5.18 15.27
C LYS A 78 -16.59 4.18 16.41
N GLU A 79 -17.12 2.99 16.13
CA GLU A 79 -17.29 1.86 17.03
C GLU A 79 -16.88 0.60 16.28
N VAL A 80 -16.41 -0.41 17.01
CA VAL A 80 -16.00 -1.69 16.42
C VAL A 80 -17.20 -2.33 15.74
N ILE A 81 -17.06 -2.65 14.47
CA ILE A 81 -18.03 -3.46 13.73
C ILE A 81 -17.53 -4.89 13.80
N LEU A 82 -18.10 -5.66 14.72
CA LEU A 82 -17.82 -7.09 14.82
C LEU A 82 -18.36 -7.81 13.58
N ILE A 83 -17.56 -8.72 13.05
CA ILE A 83 -17.95 -9.60 11.95
C ILE A 83 -18.51 -10.87 12.59
N PRO A 84 -19.81 -11.15 12.45
CA PRO A 84 -20.39 -12.40 12.94
C PRO A 84 -19.67 -13.57 12.31
N LYS A 85 -19.35 -14.59 13.11
CA LYS A 85 -18.70 -15.80 12.60
C LYS A 85 -19.65 -16.59 11.71
N ASP A 86 -20.95 -16.55 12.02
CA ASP A 86 -22.00 -17.30 11.33
C ASP A 86 -23.17 -16.39 10.93
N PHE A 87 -23.72 -16.65 9.73
CA PHE A 87 -24.84 -15.89 9.16
C PHE A 87 -26.14 -16.05 9.97
N GLU A 88 -26.26 -17.15 10.73
CA GLU A 88 -27.44 -17.47 11.54
C GLU A 88 -27.58 -16.57 12.78
N ASP A 89 -26.47 -16.13 13.37
CA ASP A 89 -26.50 -15.25 14.54
C ASP A 89 -27.09 -13.86 14.22
N MET A 90 -26.98 -13.43 12.96
CA MET A 90 -27.43 -12.11 12.52
C MET A 90 -28.94 -11.96 12.37
N GLN A 91 -29.69 -13.04 12.12
CA GLN A 91 -31.13 -12.92 11.86
C GLN A 91 -31.95 -12.57 13.11
N ARG A 92 -31.34 -12.64 14.31
CA ARG A 92 -32.07 -12.45 15.58
C ARG A 92 -32.24 -10.99 16.00
N GLU A 93 -31.48 -10.04 15.47
CA GLU A 93 -31.55 -8.65 15.91
C GLU A 93 -32.20 -7.71 14.87
N ASN A 94 -33.38 -7.18 15.23
CA ASN A 94 -34.29 -6.43 14.36
C ASN A 94 -33.92 -4.93 14.21
N HIS A 95 -32.71 -4.61 13.74
CA HIS A 95 -32.28 -3.22 13.50
C HIS A 95 -32.26 -2.84 12.00
N ALA A 96 -33.39 -2.34 11.49
CA ALA A 96 -33.63 -2.07 10.07
C ALA A 96 -32.65 -1.06 9.37
N PRO A 97 -32.20 0.05 9.98
CA PRO A 97 -31.28 0.98 9.30
C PRO A 97 -29.84 0.43 9.20
N PHE A 98 -29.51 -0.57 10.01
CA PHE A 98 -28.21 -1.24 9.92
C PHE A 98 -28.15 -2.22 8.75
N ARG A 99 -29.28 -2.80 8.31
CA ARG A 99 -29.30 -3.87 7.29
C ARG A 99 -28.62 -3.50 5.97
N LYS A 100 -28.90 -2.34 5.36
CA LYS A 100 -28.29 -1.97 4.07
C LYS A 100 -26.80 -1.64 4.16
N LEU A 101 -26.39 -0.95 5.23
CA LEU A 101 -24.96 -0.67 5.48
C LEU A 101 -24.22 -1.97 5.81
N GLN A 102 -24.87 -2.86 6.56
CA GLN A 102 -24.39 -4.20 6.89
C GLN A 102 -24.23 -5.05 5.64
N GLU A 103 -25.21 -5.12 4.74
CA GLU A 103 -25.11 -5.90 3.48
C GLU A 103 -23.91 -5.48 2.63
N SER A 104 -23.71 -4.16 2.47
CA SER A 104 -22.58 -3.64 1.70
C SER A 104 -21.23 -4.00 2.35
N VAL A 105 -21.12 -3.84 3.67
CA VAL A 105 -19.91 -4.21 4.43
C VAL A 105 -19.70 -5.72 4.42
N GLN A 106 -20.76 -6.51 4.56
CA GLN A 106 -20.75 -7.98 4.56
C GLN A 106 -20.27 -8.54 3.24
N ASN A 107 -20.73 -7.99 2.11
CA ASN A 107 -20.24 -8.41 0.80
C ASN A 107 -18.73 -8.24 0.69
N ARG A 108 -18.19 -7.13 1.21
CA ARG A 108 -16.74 -6.89 1.22
C ARG A 108 -16.00 -7.76 2.24
N VAL A 109 -16.59 -8.00 3.41
CA VAL A 109 -16.05 -8.94 4.40
C VAL A 109 -15.97 -10.35 3.81
N SER A 110 -17.02 -10.80 3.13
CA SER A 110 -17.07 -12.09 2.44
C SER A 110 -16.03 -12.18 1.33
N ASP A 111 -15.84 -11.11 0.55
CA ASP A 111 -14.78 -11.03 -0.47
C ASP A 111 -13.39 -11.11 0.19
N CYS A 112 -13.15 -10.40 1.28
CA CYS A 112 -11.92 -10.50 2.07
C CYS A 112 -11.68 -11.92 2.60
N GLN A 113 -12.70 -12.57 3.19
CA GLN A 113 -12.61 -13.95 3.67
C GLN A 113 -12.26 -14.93 2.54
N THR A 114 -12.94 -14.80 1.40
CA THR A 114 -12.72 -15.61 0.20
C THR A 114 -11.28 -15.46 -0.32
N ARG A 115 -10.72 -14.25 -0.26
CA ARG A 115 -9.36 -13.94 -0.70
C ARG A 115 -8.29 -14.15 0.36
N GLY A 116 -8.66 -14.39 1.62
CA GLY A 116 -7.72 -14.46 2.75
C GLY A 116 -7.11 -13.10 3.11
N ILE A 117 -7.81 -12.01 2.85
CA ILE A 117 -7.41 -10.65 3.22
C ILE A 117 -7.92 -10.36 4.63
N GLY A 118 -7.04 -9.91 5.51
CA GLY A 118 -7.41 -9.51 6.86
C GLY A 118 -8.03 -8.11 6.90
N ILE A 119 -8.69 -7.78 8.01
CA ILE A 119 -9.35 -6.49 8.21
C ILE A 119 -8.95 -5.92 9.57
N LEU A 120 -8.42 -4.69 9.54
CA LEU A 120 -8.10 -3.89 10.72
C LEU A 120 -9.05 -2.69 10.80
N GLN A 121 -9.65 -2.49 11.96
CA GLN A 121 -10.45 -1.31 12.27
C GLN A 121 -9.69 -0.40 13.23
N VAL A 122 -9.59 0.88 12.88
CA VAL A 122 -9.01 1.91 13.75
C VAL A 122 -10.14 2.67 14.44
N VAL A 123 -10.29 2.48 15.75
CA VAL A 123 -11.47 2.90 16.51
C VAL A 123 -11.23 4.21 17.25
N GLY A 124 -12.11 5.18 16.98
CA GLY A 124 -12.27 6.40 17.77
C GLY A 124 -11.04 7.32 17.84
N LYS A 125 -11.02 8.21 18.83
CA LYS A 125 -9.89 9.14 19.07
C LYS A 125 -8.69 8.47 19.72
N HIS A 126 -8.91 7.36 20.41
CA HIS A 126 -7.87 6.60 21.11
C HIS A 126 -7.06 5.74 20.14
N ALA A 127 -7.49 5.66 18.88
CA ALA A 127 -6.74 5.02 17.81
C ALA A 127 -6.43 3.54 18.12
N LEU A 128 -7.40 2.87 18.76
CA LEU A 128 -7.32 1.44 19.06
C LEU A 128 -7.40 0.67 17.74
N VAL A 129 -6.44 -0.23 17.50
CA VAL A 129 -6.46 -1.12 16.34
C VAL A 129 -7.09 -2.44 16.76
N VAL A 130 -8.17 -2.82 16.08
CA VAL A 130 -8.88 -4.09 16.28
C VAL A 130 -8.78 -4.92 15.01
N GLU A 131 -8.23 -6.13 15.14
CA GLU A 131 -8.27 -7.13 14.08
C GLU A 131 -9.63 -7.83 14.12
N VAL A 132 -10.44 -7.57 13.10
CA VAL A 132 -11.79 -8.17 12.99
C VAL A 132 -11.81 -9.37 12.04
N LEU A 133 -10.79 -9.50 11.18
CA LEU A 133 -10.58 -10.66 10.34
C LEU A 133 -9.07 -10.89 10.18
N GLU A 134 -8.61 -12.10 10.50
CA GLU A 134 -7.21 -12.49 10.35
C GLU A 134 -6.85 -12.71 8.87
N ALA A 135 -5.69 -12.20 8.45
CA ALA A 135 -5.16 -12.45 7.10
C ALA A 135 -4.59 -13.87 6.97
N LYS A 136 -4.81 -14.51 5.82
CA LYS A 136 -4.33 -15.86 5.52
C LYS A 136 -3.37 -15.85 4.34
N TYR A 137 -2.34 -16.70 4.39
CA TYR A 137 -1.53 -16.98 3.19
C TYR A 137 -2.36 -17.76 2.18
N LYS A 138 -2.50 -17.22 0.97
CA LYS A 138 -3.22 -17.88 -0.13
C LYS A 138 -2.35 -18.22 -1.33
N VAL A 139 -1.25 -17.50 -1.50
CA VAL A 139 -0.35 -17.64 -2.64
C VAL A 139 1.09 -17.69 -2.15
N PRO A 140 1.98 -18.44 -2.83
CA PRO A 140 3.41 -18.25 -2.68
C PRO A 140 3.74 -16.78 -2.93
N TYR A 141 4.54 -16.18 -2.05
CA TYR A 141 4.94 -14.79 -2.18
C TYR A 141 6.46 -14.67 -2.25
N ARG A 142 6.91 -13.57 -2.86
CA ARG A 142 8.33 -13.25 -2.92
C ARG A 142 8.76 -12.64 -1.58
N ILE A 143 9.81 -13.18 -0.97
CA ILE A 143 10.45 -12.49 0.15
C ILE A 143 11.16 -11.25 -0.40
N PHE A 144 10.70 -10.07 0.01
CA PHE A 144 11.34 -8.80 -0.28
C PHE A 144 12.55 -8.61 0.63
N ASP A 145 13.69 -8.22 0.05
CA ASP A 145 14.83 -7.79 0.85
C ASP A 145 14.61 -6.34 1.33
N PHE A 146 14.31 -6.21 2.62
CA PHE A 146 14.15 -4.91 3.29
C PHE A 146 15.48 -4.32 3.79
N SER A 147 16.64 -4.95 3.54
CA SER A 147 17.96 -4.48 4.00
C SER A 147 18.31 -3.07 3.52
N THR A 148 17.85 -2.69 2.33
CA THR A 148 18.07 -1.37 1.74
C THR A 148 16.99 -0.35 2.11
N TYR A 149 15.92 -0.79 2.78
CA TYR A 149 14.81 0.07 3.17
C TYR A 149 15.09 0.72 4.52
N ARG A 150 14.65 1.97 4.66
CA ARG A 150 14.68 2.66 5.95
C ARG A 150 13.32 2.51 6.62
N GLU A 151 13.34 2.02 7.85
CA GLU A 151 12.15 2.00 8.70
C GLU A 151 11.55 3.41 8.82
N SER A 152 10.23 3.49 8.80
CA SER A 152 9.53 4.77 8.86
C SER A 152 9.70 5.39 10.25
N LYS A 153 10.62 6.35 10.37
CA LYS A 153 10.83 7.10 11.62
C LYS A 153 9.70 8.11 11.88
N SER A 154 9.12 8.66 10.83
CA SER A 154 8.00 9.59 10.90
C SER A 154 6.67 8.85 11.09
N ASP A 155 5.68 9.58 11.59
CA ASP A 155 4.29 9.13 11.71
C ASP A 155 3.48 9.53 10.46
N GLU A 156 4.17 9.65 9.32
CA GLU A 156 3.61 9.99 8.02
C GLU A 156 3.60 8.75 7.11
N ALA A 157 2.42 8.31 6.69
CA ALA A 157 2.19 7.44 5.55
C ALA A 157 0.86 7.83 4.87
N GLY A 158 0.57 7.27 3.69
CA GLY A 158 -0.57 7.69 2.87
C GLY A 158 -0.31 9.03 2.17
N LEU A 159 0.97 9.32 1.88
CA LEU A 159 1.38 10.45 1.04
C LEU A 159 1.99 9.86 -0.21
N PRO A 160 1.35 9.97 -1.39
CA PRO A 160 1.74 9.26 -2.59
C PRO A 160 3.25 9.40 -2.86
N PHE A 161 3.99 8.33 -2.57
CA PHE A 161 5.40 8.19 -2.89
C PHE A 161 6.34 9.27 -2.31
N GLN A 162 6.03 9.89 -1.18
CA GLN A 162 6.96 10.88 -0.62
C GLN A 162 8.08 10.22 0.20
N LYS A 163 9.26 10.07 -0.45
CA LYS A 163 10.62 9.87 0.10
C LYS A 163 11.24 8.44 0.00
N GLY A 164 10.63 7.49 -0.70
CA GLY A 164 11.14 6.11 -0.83
C GLY A 164 12.13 5.88 -1.98
N VAL A 165 13.28 5.26 -1.67
CA VAL A 165 14.31 4.78 -2.61
C VAL A 165 13.79 3.54 -3.35
N SER A 166 12.89 3.70 -4.32
CA SER A 166 12.48 2.59 -5.19
C SER A 166 13.49 2.38 -6.33
N ALA A 167 13.46 1.21 -6.98
CA ALA A 167 14.24 0.99 -8.21
C ALA A 167 13.95 2.09 -9.25
N GLY A 168 12.66 2.40 -9.48
CA GLY A 168 12.25 3.50 -10.36
C GLY A 168 12.72 4.88 -9.90
N TYR A 169 12.82 5.13 -8.58
CA TYR A 169 13.41 6.35 -8.03
C TYR A 169 14.90 6.46 -8.34
N MET A 170 15.62 5.36 -8.14
CA MET A 170 17.06 5.29 -8.38
C MET A 170 17.37 5.41 -9.86
N GLU A 171 16.54 4.80 -10.72
CA GLU A 171 16.58 4.95 -12.16
C GLU A 171 16.28 6.39 -12.58
N LEU A 172 15.19 7.00 -12.11
CA LEU A 172 14.90 8.41 -12.41
C LEU A 172 16.05 9.32 -11.96
N LYS A 173 16.65 9.05 -10.79
CA LYS A 173 17.81 9.79 -10.29
C LYS A 173 19.05 9.57 -11.16
N ALA A 174 19.26 8.36 -11.69
CA ALA A 174 20.34 8.06 -12.62
C ALA A 174 20.11 8.75 -13.97
N ILE A 175 18.90 8.68 -14.51
CA ILE A 175 18.46 9.38 -15.74
C ILE A 175 18.69 10.88 -15.59
N LYS A 176 18.21 11.51 -14.51
CA LYS A 176 18.42 12.95 -14.27
C LYS A 176 19.90 13.33 -14.19
N ARG A 177 20.75 12.48 -13.58
CA ARG A 177 22.20 12.69 -13.54
C ARG A 177 22.83 12.58 -14.94
N TYR A 178 22.39 11.62 -15.73
CA TYR A 178 22.85 11.43 -17.10
C TYR A 178 22.45 12.61 -17.98
N VAL A 179 21.17 13.00 -17.98
CA VAL A 179 20.66 14.13 -18.78
C VAL A 179 21.36 15.44 -18.41
N LYS A 180 21.72 15.66 -17.15
CA LYS A 180 22.52 16.83 -16.73
C LYS A 180 23.90 16.89 -17.39
N LYS A 181 24.55 15.75 -17.58
CA LYS A 181 25.85 15.65 -18.24
C LYS A 181 25.74 15.65 -19.76
N HIS A 182 24.59 15.21 -20.29
CA HIS A 182 24.33 15.03 -21.70
C HIS A 182 23.00 15.72 -22.08
N PRO A 183 22.91 17.06 -22.07
CA PRO A 183 21.64 17.78 -22.23
C PRO A 183 20.93 17.50 -23.58
N ASN A 184 21.68 17.09 -24.60
CA ASN A 184 21.13 16.76 -25.91
C ASN A 184 20.66 15.30 -26.04
N CYS A 185 20.86 14.44 -25.03
CA CYS A 185 20.55 13.01 -25.14
C CYS A 185 19.05 12.70 -25.35
N ASN A 186 18.74 11.68 -26.14
CA ASN A 186 17.38 11.16 -26.31
C ASN A 186 17.14 9.91 -25.45
N TRP A 187 15.92 9.35 -25.50
CA TRP A 187 15.58 8.16 -24.70
C TRP A 187 16.35 6.90 -25.09
N CYS A 188 16.76 6.74 -26.35
CA CYS A 188 17.61 5.62 -26.76
C CYS A 188 18.98 5.72 -26.12
N GLU A 189 19.60 6.91 -26.15
CA GLU A 189 20.89 7.14 -25.49
C GLU A 189 20.79 6.94 -23.97
N ILE A 190 19.71 7.41 -23.33
CA ILE A 190 19.48 7.18 -21.90
C ILE A 190 19.33 5.68 -21.61
N TYR A 191 18.57 4.96 -22.45
CA TYR A 191 18.34 3.53 -22.30
C TYR A 191 19.63 2.71 -22.39
N GLU A 192 20.52 3.06 -23.33
CA GLU A 192 21.79 2.38 -23.53
C GLU A 192 22.83 2.69 -22.44
N ASN A 193 22.78 3.90 -21.87
CA ASN A 193 23.85 4.40 -20.99
C ASN A 193 23.47 4.50 -19.51
N VAL A 194 22.20 4.30 -19.16
CA VAL A 194 21.73 4.27 -17.79
C VAL A 194 21.26 2.86 -17.45
N GLN A 195 21.86 2.25 -16.42
CA GLN A 195 21.42 0.95 -15.92
C GLN A 195 19.91 0.99 -15.63
N ASN A 196 19.17 0.10 -16.29
CA ASN A 196 17.72 0.03 -16.20
C ASN A 196 17.25 -1.41 -16.46
N HIS A 197 16.01 -1.72 -16.09
CA HIS A 197 15.41 -3.05 -16.25
C HIS A 197 14.36 -3.13 -17.37
N TYR A 198 14.27 -2.13 -18.25
CA TYR A 198 13.24 -2.08 -19.28
C TYR A 198 13.66 -2.85 -20.53
N SER A 199 12.67 -3.39 -21.25
CA SER A 199 12.92 -4.13 -22.49
C SER A 199 13.21 -3.24 -23.70
N SER A 200 12.93 -1.93 -23.60
CA SER A 200 13.18 -0.95 -24.66
C SER A 200 13.17 0.48 -24.14
N ALA A 201 13.77 1.40 -24.90
CA ALA A 201 13.73 2.84 -24.65
C ALA A 201 12.28 3.39 -24.56
N SER A 202 11.36 2.88 -25.39
CA SER A 202 9.94 3.27 -25.35
C SER A 202 9.27 2.86 -24.04
N SER A 203 9.55 1.65 -23.53
CA SER A 203 9.02 1.18 -22.25
C SER A 203 9.55 1.99 -21.07
N LEU A 204 10.85 2.31 -21.09
CA LEU A 204 11.48 3.21 -20.12
C LEU A 204 10.83 4.60 -20.14
N SER A 205 10.71 5.22 -21.32
CA SER A 205 10.07 6.54 -21.49
C SER A 205 8.63 6.55 -20.98
N GLY A 206 7.83 5.54 -21.36
CA GLY A 206 6.45 5.42 -20.92
C GLY A 206 6.33 5.35 -19.40
N SER A 207 7.14 4.49 -18.77
CA SER A 207 7.16 4.34 -17.31
C SER A 207 7.58 5.62 -16.60
N MET A 208 8.61 6.31 -17.10
CA MET A 208 9.06 7.58 -16.52
C MET A 208 8.01 8.70 -16.68
N SER A 209 7.27 8.74 -17.78
CA SER A 209 6.18 9.72 -17.98
C SER A 209 5.04 9.54 -16.97
N GLN A 210 4.73 8.30 -16.60
CA GLN A 210 3.77 8.00 -15.54
C GLN A 210 4.32 8.39 -14.16
N TRP A 211 5.65 8.41 -14.02
CA TRP A 211 6.33 8.70 -12.77
C TRP A 211 6.37 10.21 -12.48
N ARG A 212 5.33 10.68 -11.77
CA ARG A 212 5.14 12.10 -11.37
C ARG A 212 5.13 13.08 -12.56
N GLY A 213 4.70 12.62 -13.73
CA GLY A 213 4.68 13.44 -14.94
C GLY A 213 6.08 13.83 -15.43
N PHE A 214 7.12 13.04 -15.13
CA PHE A 214 8.46 13.35 -15.60
C PHE A 214 8.51 13.34 -17.13
N SER A 215 8.77 14.51 -17.71
CA SER A 215 9.02 14.68 -19.14
C SER A 215 10.47 15.05 -19.37
N LEU A 216 11.14 14.31 -20.26
CA LEU A 216 12.52 14.57 -20.63
C LEU A 216 12.68 15.98 -21.20
N SER A 217 11.74 16.44 -22.03
CA SER A 217 11.80 17.77 -22.63
C SER A 217 11.59 18.88 -21.61
N GLN A 218 10.67 18.70 -20.65
CA GLN A 218 10.47 19.66 -19.56
C GLN A 218 11.67 19.70 -18.62
N PHE A 219 12.26 18.55 -18.29
CA PHE A 219 13.43 18.50 -17.43
C PHE A 219 14.63 19.18 -18.07
N LYS A 220 14.88 18.93 -19.36
CA LYS A 220 15.96 19.61 -20.11
C LYS A 220 15.81 21.13 -20.13
N LYS A 221 14.58 21.65 -20.26
CA LYS A 221 14.30 23.11 -20.18
C LYS A 221 14.61 23.73 -18.81
N SER A 222 14.72 22.91 -17.77
CA SER A 222 15.01 23.35 -16.40
C SER A 222 16.48 23.24 -16.00
N LEU A 223 17.33 22.69 -16.89
CA LEU A 223 18.78 22.59 -16.69
C LEU A 223 19.47 23.90 -17.09
#